data_AF-A0A1A3BQP8-F1
#
_entry.id   AF-A0A1A3BQP8-F1
#
_cell.length_a   1.000
_cell.length_b   1.000
_cell.length_c   1.000
_cell.angle_alpha   90.00
_cell.angle_beta   90.00
_cell.angle_gamma   90.00
#
_symmetry.space_group_name_H-M   'P 1'
#
loop_
_entity.id
_entity.type
_entity.pdbx_description
1 polymer ?
#
loop_
_entity_poly.entity_id
_entity_poly.type
_entity_poly.pdbx_seq_one_letter_code
_entity_poly.pdbx_strand_id
1 'polypeptide(L)'
;MTDAVRVGHIDLSFHDAAAREVERILREHGHRIARSAAPHEEMFRRLGNGAIDLLVSAWLPASHGAGISRFSAAIVEQYGLAAAGYTFATGTEAQCFGRYVAAVADRRWVVVPLWQPHWLHHRYRIRELKEPRGLLGGTDATTLIVRKDAEQRIGAAALAELATLHLGNARVSELDDLLQR
;
A
#
# COMPACT_ATOMS: atom_id res chain seq x y z
N MET A 1 16.23 -16.20 -25.28
CA MET A 1 14.97 -16.12 -24.51
C MET A 1 15.04 -14.86 -23.66
N THR A 2 14.06 -13.97 -23.70
CA THR A 2 14.04 -12.74 -22.88
C THR A 2 13.76 -13.10 -21.43
N ASP A 3 14.62 -12.65 -20.50
CA ASP A 3 14.42 -12.84 -19.06
C ASP A 3 13.14 -12.17 -18.59
N ALA A 4 12.47 -12.77 -17.60
CA ALA A 4 11.25 -12.22 -17.04
C ALA A 4 11.51 -10.87 -16.35
N VAL A 5 10.59 -9.92 -16.51
CA VAL A 5 10.59 -8.66 -15.76
C VAL A 5 10.23 -8.95 -14.31
N ARG A 6 11.08 -8.51 -13.39
CA ARG A 6 10.96 -8.80 -11.95
C ARG A 6 10.17 -7.68 -11.27
N VAL A 7 8.92 -7.98 -10.95
CA VAL A 7 7.96 -7.01 -10.39
C VAL A 7 7.91 -7.18 -8.87
N GLY A 8 8.26 -6.13 -8.14
CA GLY A 8 8.17 -6.07 -6.68
C GLY A 8 7.02 -5.19 -6.21
N HIS A 9 6.40 -5.57 -5.11
CA HIS A 9 5.47 -4.71 -4.37
C HIS A 9 5.58 -4.95 -2.87
N ILE A 10 5.11 -4.00 -2.07
CA ILE A 10 5.02 -4.20 -0.62
C ILE A 10 3.95 -5.26 -0.32
N ASP A 11 4.18 -6.08 0.70
CA ASP A 11 3.29 -7.17 1.11
C ASP A 11 2.04 -6.68 1.86
N LEU A 12 1.21 -5.88 1.16
CA LEU A 12 -0.15 -5.51 1.56
C LEU A 12 -1.06 -5.68 0.34
N SER A 13 -2.32 -6.00 0.60
CA SER A 13 -3.31 -6.39 -0.42
C SER A 13 -3.57 -5.33 -1.50
N PHE A 14 -3.68 -4.05 -1.13
CA PHE A 14 -3.86 -2.98 -2.12
C PHE A 14 -2.63 -2.77 -3.03
N HIS A 15 -1.41 -3.08 -2.56
CA HIS A 15 -0.22 -3.08 -3.41
C HIS A 15 -0.21 -4.27 -4.36
N ASP A 16 -0.71 -5.46 -3.95
CA ASP A 16 -0.94 -6.59 -4.86
C ASP A 16 -1.93 -6.19 -5.96
N ALA A 17 -3.05 -5.57 -5.60
CA ALA A 17 -4.05 -5.08 -6.54
C ALA A 17 -3.43 -4.12 -7.57
N ALA A 18 -2.67 -3.11 -7.13
CA ALA A 18 -1.97 -2.19 -8.03
C ALA A 18 -0.94 -2.90 -8.93
N ALA A 19 -0.20 -3.87 -8.38
CA ALA A 19 0.78 -4.64 -9.14
C ALA A 19 0.12 -5.52 -10.21
N ARG A 20 -1.08 -6.07 -10.00
CA ARG A 20 -1.82 -6.81 -11.04
C ARG A 20 -2.14 -5.95 -12.26
N GLU A 21 -2.46 -4.67 -12.06
CA GLU A 21 -2.68 -3.73 -13.16
C GLU A 21 -1.40 -3.39 -13.92
N VAL A 22 -0.29 -3.17 -13.21
CA VAL A 22 1.03 -2.97 -13.84
C VAL A 22 1.44 -4.19 -14.66
N GLU A 23 1.23 -5.40 -14.12
CA GLU A 23 1.56 -6.62 -14.84
C GLU A 23 0.66 -6.88 -16.04
N ARG A 24 -0.61 -6.47 -16.00
CA ARG A 24 -1.50 -6.56 -17.16
C ARG A 24 -0.89 -5.80 -18.34
N ILE A 25 -0.49 -4.55 -18.12
CA ILE A 25 0.19 -3.73 -19.13
C ILE A 25 1.47 -4.41 -19.60
N LEU A 26 2.35 -4.83 -18.68
CA LEU A 26 3.60 -5.49 -19.08
C LEU A 26 3.36 -6.76 -19.92
N ARG A 27 2.34 -7.56 -19.59
CA ARG A 27 1.97 -8.76 -20.37
C ARG A 27 1.41 -8.42 -21.75
N GLU A 28 0.64 -7.35 -21.87
CA GLU A 28 0.14 -6.83 -23.17
C GLU A 28 1.28 -6.40 -24.09
N HIS A 29 2.40 -5.92 -23.50
CA HIS A 29 3.66 -5.66 -24.20
C HIS A 29 4.57 -6.89 -24.37
N GLY A 30 4.07 -8.09 -24.08
CA GLY A 30 4.76 -9.35 -24.34
C GLY A 30 5.76 -9.80 -23.26
N HIS A 31 5.79 -9.15 -22.09
CA HIS A 31 6.71 -9.53 -21.03
C HIS A 31 6.26 -10.75 -20.24
N ARG A 32 7.21 -11.63 -19.93
CA ARG A 32 7.07 -12.60 -18.84
C ARG A 32 7.32 -11.91 -17.51
N ILE A 33 6.55 -12.27 -16.48
CA ILE A 33 6.64 -11.62 -15.17
C ILE A 33 7.11 -12.61 -14.10
N ALA A 34 8.06 -12.17 -13.28
CA ALA A 34 8.40 -12.80 -12.01
C ALA A 34 8.03 -11.84 -10.87
N ARG A 35 6.94 -12.13 -10.15
CA ARG A 35 6.46 -11.30 -9.04
C ARG A 35 7.12 -11.70 -7.72
N SER A 36 7.40 -10.72 -6.87
CA SER A 36 7.67 -10.95 -5.45
C SER A 36 7.06 -9.87 -4.55
N ALA A 37 6.71 -10.25 -3.33
CA ALA A 37 6.28 -9.35 -2.26
C ALA A 37 7.26 -9.40 -1.09
N ALA A 38 7.34 -8.31 -0.32
CA ALA A 38 8.10 -8.22 0.92
C ALA A 38 7.68 -7.01 1.76
N PRO A 39 8.03 -6.96 3.05
CA PRO A 39 7.92 -5.74 3.84
C PRO A 39 8.69 -4.56 3.23
N HIS A 40 8.28 -3.33 3.56
CA HIS A 40 8.83 -2.07 3.04
C HIS A 40 10.35 -2.07 2.88
N GLU A 41 11.08 -2.19 4.00
CA GLU A 41 12.54 -2.11 4.03
C GLU A 41 13.20 -3.15 3.11
N GLU A 42 12.73 -4.39 3.19
CA GLU A 42 13.23 -5.50 2.38
C GLU A 42 12.95 -5.27 0.88
N MET A 43 11.80 -4.69 0.53
CA MET A 43 11.47 -4.42 -0.86
C MET A 43 12.33 -3.30 -1.47
N PHE A 44 12.60 -2.23 -0.72
CA PHE A 44 13.55 -1.20 -1.15
C PHE A 44 14.98 -1.75 -1.25
N ARG A 45 15.39 -2.64 -0.33
CA ARG A 45 16.68 -3.33 -0.41
C ARG A 45 16.79 -4.18 -1.70
N ARG A 46 15.73 -4.92 -2.04
CA ARG A 46 15.64 -5.70 -3.30
C ARG A 46 15.68 -4.82 -4.54
N LEU A 47 15.09 -3.63 -4.49
CA LEU A 47 15.20 -2.66 -5.57
C LEU A 47 16.65 -2.16 -5.70
N GLY A 48 17.28 -1.77 -4.58
CA GLY A 48 18.63 -1.22 -4.55
C GLY A 48 19.71 -2.21 -5.02
N ASN A 49 19.59 -3.49 -4.68
CA ASN A 49 20.54 -4.53 -5.08
C ASN A 49 20.20 -5.19 -6.43
N GLY A 50 19.10 -4.78 -7.08
CA GLY A 50 18.70 -5.30 -8.38
C GLY A 50 18.08 -6.69 -8.38
N ALA A 51 17.55 -7.17 -7.24
CA ALA A 51 16.74 -8.39 -7.17
C ALA A 51 15.36 -8.22 -7.84
N ILE A 52 14.86 -6.99 -7.94
CA ILE A 52 13.68 -6.62 -8.73
C ILE A 52 14.02 -5.53 -9.76
N ASP A 53 13.22 -5.41 -10.81
CA ASP A 53 13.35 -4.41 -11.87
C ASP A 53 12.50 -3.17 -11.62
N LEU A 54 11.32 -3.36 -11.03
CA LEU A 54 10.39 -2.30 -10.70
C LEU A 54 9.68 -2.54 -9.37
N LEU A 55 9.49 -1.47 -8.61
CA LEU A 55 8.70 -1.42 -7.38
C LEU A 55 7.39 -0.71 -7.65
N VAL A 56 6.29 -1.46 -7.59
CA VAL A 56 4.94 -0.93 -7.76
C VAL A 56 4.46 -0.28 -6.48
N SER A 57 3.83 0.88 -6.63
CA SER A 57 3.09 1.56 -5.58
C SER A 57 3.95 1.94 -4.36
N ALA A 58 5.15 2.46 -4.57
CA ALA A 58 5.93 3.08 -3.49
C ALA A 58 5.24 4.38 -3.04
N TRP A 59 4.87 4.49 -1.77
CA TRP A 59 4.29 5.71 -1.20
C TRP A 59 5.40 6.66 -0.74
N LEU A 60 5.61 7.75 -1.45
CA LEU A 60 6.66 8.71 -1.11
C LEU A 60 6.05 9.99 -0.54
N PRO A 61 6.63 10.55 0.55
CA PRO A 61 7.89 10.16 1.18
C PRO A 61 7.83 9.04 2.25
N ALA A 62 6.65 8.59 2.70
CA ALA A 62 6.55 7.78 3.93
C ALA A 62 7.11 6.35 3.84
N SER A 63 7.16 5.71 2.67
CA SER A 63 7.54 4.29 2.52
C SER A 63 8.96 3.96 2.99
N HIS A 64 9.82 4.96 3.16
CA HIS A 64 11.18 4.80 3.69
C HIS A 64 11.26 4.89 5.22
N GLY A 65 10.14 5.06 5.96
CA GLY A 65 10.16 5.25 7.40
C GLY A 65 8.89 4.79 8.13
N ALA A 66 9.07 4.40 9.40
CA ALA A 66 8.07 4.15 10.44
C ALA A 66 6.61 3.90 9.99
N GLY A 67 6.16 2.64 10.08
CA GLY A 67 4.79 2.26 9.77
C GLY A 67 3.74 2.91 10.69
N ILE A 68 2.49 2.86 10.24
CA ILE A 68 1.30 3.47 10.88
C ILE A 68 1.17 3.17 12.38
N SER A 69 1.65 2.02 12.85
CA SER A 69 1.65 1.65 14.27
C SER A 69 2.46 2.60 15.15
N ARG A 70 3.63 3.08 14.68
CA ARG A 70 4.45 4.03 15.45
C ARG A 70 3.75 5.38 15.59
N PHE A 71 3.17 5.88 14.50
CA PHE A 71 2.39 7.12 14.54
C PHE A 71 1.16 6.99 15.45
N SER A 72 0.49 5.84 15.41
CA SER A 72 -0.68 5.57 16.25
C SER A 72 -0.36 5.56 17.73
N ALA A 73 0.76 4.93 18.14
CA ALA A 73 1.22 4.97 19.52
C ALA A 73 1.54 6.41 19.97
N ALA A 74 2.24 7.18 19.13
CA ALA A 74 2.55 8.58 19.40
C ALA A 74 1.28 9.46 19.50
N ILE A 75 0.24 9.20 18.69
CA ILE A 75 -1.05 9.90 18.78
C ILE A 75 -1.71 9.63 20.14
N VAL A 76 -1.77 8.37 20.59
CA VAL A 76 -2.34 8.04 21.90
C VAL A 76 -1.62 8.76 23.03
N GLU A 77 -0.30 8.80 22.98
CA GLU A 77 0.53 9.50 23.96
C GLU A 77 0.33 11.02 23.91
N GLN A 78 0.55 11.64 22.75
CA GLN A 78 0.59 13.09 22.62
C GLN A 78 -0.77 13.75 22.87
N TYR A 79 -1.86 13.08 22.50
CA TYR A 79 -3.21 13.57 22.77
C TYR A 79 -3.72 13.16 24.16
N GLY A 80 -2.94 12.40 24.94
CA GLY A 80 -3.35 11.92 26.26
C GLY A 80 -4.58 11.02 26.22
N LEU A 81 -4.78 10.28 25.11
CA LEU A 81 -6.01 9.50 24.88
C LEU A 81 -6.18 8.35 25.89
N ALA A 82 -5.08 7.91 26.51
CA ALA A 82 -5.12 6.96 27.62
C ALA A 82 -5.99 7.45 28.80
N ALA A 83 -5.94 8.75 29.12
CA ALA A 83 -6.78 9.33 30.17
C ALA A 83 -8.28 9.33 29.80
N ALA A 84 -8.59 9.28 28.50
CA ALA A 84 -9.95 9.12 27.98
C ALA A 84 -10.34 7.65 27.75
N GLY A 85 -9.52 6.70 28.19
CA GLY A 85 -9.79 5.26 28.12
C GLY A 85 -9.41 4.58 26.80
N TYR A 86 -8.68 5.26 25.90
CA TYR A 86 -8.17 4.63 24.68
C TYR A 86 -6.88 3.87 24.95
N THR A 87 -6.76 2.68 24.36
CA THR A 87 -5.53 1.88 24.38
C THR A 87 -5.12 1.53 22.97
N PHE A 88 -3.83 1.68 22.66
CA PHE A 88 -3.28 1.19 21.39
C PHE A 88 -2.83 -0.27 21.55
N ALA A 89 -3.32 -1.15 20.68
CA ALA A 89 -2.92 -2.55 20.63
C ALA A 89 -2.39 -2.88 19.24
N THR A 90 -1.29 -3.63 19.20
CA THR A 90 -0.71 -4.15 17.94
C THR A 90 -1.29 -5.51 17.62
N GLY A 91 -1.22 -5.89 16.34
CA GLY A 91 -1.69 -7.17 15.84
C GLY A 91 -1.33 -7.35 14.38
N THR A 92 -1.62 -8.52 13.84
CA THR A 92 -1.59 -8.76 12.40
C THR A 92 -2.64 -7.91 11.69
N GLU A 93 -2.44 -7.66 10.40
CA GLU A 93 -3.40 -6.94 9.56
C GLU A 93 -4.83 -7.53 9.68
N ALA A 94 -4.95 -8.86 9.51
CA ALA A 94 -6.22 -9.57 9.61
C ALA A 94 -6.89 -9.39 10.99
N GLN A 95 -6.13 -9.38 12.08
CA GLN A 95 -6.67 -9.15 13.42
C GLN A 95 -7.17 -7.71 13.58
N CYS A 96 -6.41 -6.72 13.10
CA CYS A 96 -6.78 -5.31 13.19
C CYS A 96 -8.07 -5.03 12.41
N PHE A 97 -8.18 -5.52 11.17
CA PHE A 97 -9.36 -5.28 10.34
C PHE A 97 -10.56 -6.14 10.75
N GLY A 98 -10.33 -7.37 11.22
CA GLY A 98 -11.38 -8.20 11.82
C GLY A 98 -12.02 -7.53 13.03
N ARG A 99 -11.24 -6.85 13.88
CA ARG A 99 -11.78 -6.04 15.00
C ARG A 99 -12.66 -4.89 14.53
N TYR A 100 -12.27 -4.21 13.46
CA TYR A 100 -13.09 -3.16 12.86
C TYR A 100 -14.42 -3.72 12.34
N VAL A 101 -14.37 -4.79 11.54
CA VAL A 101 -15.57 -5.44 10.98
C VAL A 101 -16.52 -5.92 12.07
N ALA A 102 -15.99 -6.56 13.11
CA ALA A 102 -16.79 -7.00 14.26
C ALA A 102 -17.44 -5.82 15.01
N ALA A 103 -16.71 -4.72 15.22
CA ALA A 103 -17.27 -3.53 15.86
C ALA A 103 -18.40 -2.90 15.04
N VAL A 104 -18.27 -2.86 13.71
CA VAL A 104 -19.35 -2.37 12.83
C VAL A 104 -20.58 -3.27 12.92
N ALA A 105 -20.41 -4.60 12.88
CA ALA A 105 -21.50 -5.57 13.01
C ALA A 105 -22.24 -5.41 14.35
N ASP A 106 -21.50 -5.20 15.43
CA ASP A 106 -22.04 -4.97 16.77
C ASP A 106 -22.58 -3.54 16.99
N ARG A 107 -22.46 -2.65 16.01
CA ARG A 107 -22.77 -1.21 16.12
C ARG A 107 -22.03 -0.51 17.27
N ARG A 108 -20.79 -0.92 17.52
CA ARG A 108 -19.90 -0.33 18.53
C ARG A 108 -18.92 0.65 17.90
N TRP A 109 -18.68 1.76 18.59
CA TRP A 109 -17.64 2.71 18.18
C TRP A 109 -16.26 2.07 18.32
N VAL A 110 -15.43 2.28 17.30
CA VAL A 110 -14.01 1.91 17.28
C VAL A 110 -13.24 2.96 16.49
N VAL A 111 -12.00 3.22 16.90
CA VAL A 111 -11.03 4.03 16.14
C VAL A 111 -9.96 3.07 15.63
N VAL A 112 -9.67 3.13 14.33
CA VAL A 112 -8.67 2.29 13.68
C VAL A 112 -7.69 3.18 12.92
N PRO A 113 -6.36 3.00 13.09
CA PRO A 113 -5.40 3.58 12.17
C PRO A 113 -5.56 2.95 10.79
N LEU A 114 -5.86 3.77 9.79
CA LEU A 114 -6.16 3.33 8.44
C LEU A 114 -5.58 4.30 7.41
N TRP A 115 -5.46 3.85 6.17
CA TRP A 115 -4.90 4.59 5.05
C TRP A 115 -5.80 4.47 3.80
N GLN A 116 -5.55 5.31 2.80
CA GLN A 116 -6.23 5.23 1.50
C GLN A 116 -5.20 5.14 0.36
N PRO A 117 -5.39 4.21 -0.61
CA PRO A 117 -6.51 3.26 -0.78
C PRO A 117 -6.50 2.06 0.18
N HIS A 118 -7.69 1.51 0.47
CA HIS A 118 -7.88 0.30 1.28
C HIS A 118 -9.31 -0.27 1.13
N TRP A 119 -9.48 -1.60 1.06
CA TRP A 119 -10.77 -2.27 0.85
C TRP A 119 -11.87 -1.91 1.86
N LEU A 120 -11.50 -1.64 3.12
CA LEU A 120 -12.46 -1.18 4.13
C LEU A 120 -13.19 0.10 3.71
N HIS A 121 -12.54 1.00 2.96
CA HIS A 121 -13.18 2.20 2.41
C HIS A 121 -14.15 1.91 1.26
N HIS A 122 -14.03 0.75 0.61
CA HIS A 122 -14.99 0.29 -0.40
C HIS A 122 -16.27 -0.28 0.25
N ARG A 123 -16.13 -1.07 1.32
CA ARG A 123 -17.27 -1.74 1.99
C ARG A 123 -18.01 -0.89 3.00
N TYR A 124 -17.32 0.06 3.66
CA TYR A 124 -17.85 0.76 4.82
C TYR A 124 -17.77 2.27 4.68
N ARG A 125 -18.76 2.96 5.27
CA ARG A 125 -18.69 4.41 5.46
C ARG A 125 -17.84 4.72 6.69
N ILE A 126 -16.58 5.04 6.46
CA ILE A 126 -15.61 5.36 7.53
C ILE A 126 -15.52 6.87 7.68
N ARG A 127 -15.71 7.37 8.90
CA ARG A 127 -15.49 8.78 9.22
C ARG A 127 -14.01 9.01 9.49
N GLU A 128 -13.36 9.78 8.64
CA GLU A 128 -11.99 10.26 8.88
C GLU A 128 -11.98 11.24 10.07
N LEU A 129 -10.98 11.09 10.95
CA LEU A 129 -10.75 11.98 12.08
C LEU A 129 -9.62 12.94 11.73
N LYS A 130 -9.83 14.24 11.99
CA LYS A 130 -8.77 15.24 11.80
C LYS A 130 -7.70 15.05 12.87
N GLU A 131 -6.45 14.97 12.42
CA GLU A 131 -5.27 14.92 13.28
C GLU A 131 -4.51 16.26 13.11
N PRO A 132 -4.83 17.31 13.89
CA PRO A 132 -4.32 18.66 13.66
C PRO A 132 -2.84 18.88 14.01
N ARG A 133 -2.16 17.91 14.64
CA ARG A 133 -0.74 18.04 15.01
C ARG A 133 0.21 17.48 13.95
N GLY A 134 -0.29 16.87 12.88
CA GLY A 134 0.51 16.37 11.76
C GLY A 134 1.40 15.17 12.10
N LEU A 135 1.05 14.40 13.13
CA LEU A 135 1.72 13.18 13.56
C LEU A 135 1.65 12.04 12.54
N LEU A 136 0.62 12.03 11.66
CA LEU A 136 0.53 11.09 10.54
C LEU A 136 1.31 11.56 9.30
N GLY A 137 1.90 12.75 9.34
CA GLY A 137 2.54 13.35 8.17
C GLY A 137 1.54 13.97 7.20
N GLY A 138 1.99 14.17 5.97
CA GLY A 138 1.17 14.70 4.87
C GLY A 138 0.61 13.59 3.98
N THR A 139 0.13 13.99 2.80
CA THR A 139 -0.32 13.06 1.76
C THR A 139 0.86 12.48 1.01
N ASP A 140 0.94 11.16 0.92
CA ASP A 140 1.90 10.47 0.07
C ASP A 140 1.43 10.42 -1.40
N ALA A 141 2.40 10.37 -2.32
CA ALA A 141 2.17 10.01 -3.71
C ALA A 141 2.54 8.54 -3.94
N THR A 142 1.63 7.78 -4.54
CA THR A 142 1.90 6.42 -5.00
C THR A 142 2.69 6.46 -6.30
N THR A 143 3.91 5.90 -6.31
CA THR A 143 4.86 6.01 -7.41
C THR A 143 5.31 4.62 -7.88
N LEU A 144 5.37 4.41 -9.20
CA LEU A 144 6.07 3.29 -9.79
C LEU A 144 7.55 3.66 -9.93
N ILE A 145 8.44 2.85 -9.35
CA ILE A 145 9.89 3.07 -9.46
C ILE A 145 10.47 2.00 -10.37
N VAL A 146 11.19 2.40 -11.41
CA VAL A 146 11.87 1.50 -12.36
C VAL A 146 13.38 1.68 -12.22
N ARG A 147 14.14 0.59 -12.18
CA ARG A 147 15.60 0.68 -12.23
C ARG A 147 16.05 1.07 -13.64
N LYS A 148 17.04 1.97 -13.73
CA LYS A 148 17.57 2.45 -15.01
C LYS A 148 18.07 1.32 -15.92
N ASP A 149 18.69 0.29 -15.35
CA ASP A 149 19.19 -0.88 -16.08
C ASP A 149 18.08 -1.85 -16.54
N ALA A 150 16.84 -1.65 -16.08
CA ALA A 150 15.67 -2.39 -16.52
C ALA A 150 14.89 -1.71 -17.65
N GLU A 151 15.14 -0.43 -17.94
CA GLU A 151 14.38 0.33 -18.94
C GLU A 151 14.44 -0.30 -20.33
N GLN A 152 15.62 -0.73 -20.75
CA GLN A 152 15.80 -1.40 -22.04
C GLN A 152 15.07 -2.75 -22.11
N ARG A 153 15.00 -3.48 -20.98
CA ARG A 153 14.29 -4.75 -20.89
C ARG A 153 12.79 -4.55 -20.99
N ILE A 154 12.26 -3.53 -20.30
CA ILE A 154 10.81 -3.21 -20.28
C ILE A 154 10.37 -2.60 -21.62
N GLY A 155 11.23 -1.80 -22.25
CA GLY A 155 10.97 -1.19 -23.54
C GLY A 155 10.16 0.10 -23.44
N ALA A 156 10.42 1.03 -24.36
CA ALA A 156 9.88 2.38 -24.34
C ALA A 156 8.34 2.43 -24.44
N ALA A 157 7.72 1.51 -25.20
CA ALA A 157 6.27 1.47 -25.35
C ALA A 157 5.57 1.12 -24.03
N ALA A 158 6.02 0.07 -23.33
CA ALA A 158 5.49 -0.31 -22.04
C ALA A 158 5.73 0.77 -20.98
N LEU A 159 6.92 1.39 -20.96
CA LEU A 159 7.21 2.50 -20.05
C LEU A 159 6.31 3.71 -20.30
N ALA A 160 6.04 4.05 -21.57
CA ALA A 160 5.17 5.16 -21.92
C ALA A 160 3.73 4.91 -21.46
N GLU A 161 3.21 3.69 -21.63
CA GLU A 161 1.88 3.35 -21.14
C GLU A 161 1.82 3.37 -19.62
N LEU A 162 2.79 2.72 -18.94
CA LEU A 162 2.90 2.74 -17.48
C LEU A 162 2.99 4.16 -16.90
N ALA A 163 3.64 5.09 -17.61
CA ALA A 163 3.74 6.49 -17.20
C ALA A 163 2.39 7.24 -17.23
N THR A 164 1.41 6.75 -17.99
CA THR A 164 0.06 7.32 -18.04
C THR A 164 -0.93 6.63 -17.09
N LEU A 165 -0.52 5.52 -16.47
CA LEU A 165 -1.36 4.77 -15.55
C LEU A 165 -1.71 5.59 -14.31
N HIS A 166 -3.00 5.88 -14.14
CA HIS A 166 -3.54 6.48 -12.93
C HIS A 166 -4.80 5.73 -12.47
N LEU A 167 -4.66 4.90 -11.44
CA LEU A 167 -5.77 4.07 -10.94
C LEU A 167 -6.75 4.87 -10.07
N GLY A 168 -6.23 5.75 -9.20
CA GLY A 168 -7.01 6.49 -8.21
C GLY A 168 -7.47 5.64 -7.01
N ASN A 169 -7.70 6.29 -5.86
CA ASN A 169 -7.95 5.60 -4.59
C ASN A 169 -9.20 4.71 -4.61
N ALA A 170 -10.28 5.18 -5.24
CA ALA A 170 -11.54 4.44 -5.29
C ALA A 170 -11.41 3.11 -6.03
N ARG A 171 -10.73 3.13 -7.20
CA ARG A 171 -10.53 1.93 -8.01
C ARG A 171 -9.58 0.95 -7.34
N VAL A 172 -8.48 1.43 -6.75
CA VAL A 172 -7.56 0.54 -6.01
C VAL A 172 -8.27 -0.08 -4.80
N SER A 173 -9.12 0.66 -4.09
CA SER A 173 -9.89 0.12 -2.96
C SER A 173 -10.90 -0.94 -3.40
N GLU A 174 -11.53 -0.78 -4.56
CA GLU A 174 -12.41 -1.80 -5.16
C GLU A 174 -11.62 -3.04 -5.58
N LEU A 175 -10.47 -2.88 -6.25
CA LEU A 175 -9.62 -4.00 -6.65
C LEU A 175 -9.05 -4.76 -5.45
N ASP A 176 -8.63 -4.03 -4.41
CA ASP A 176 -8.22 -4.60 -3.12
C ASP A 176 -9.37 -5.42 -2.52
N ASP A 177 -10.60 -4.90 -2.52
CA ASP A 177 -11.77 -5.61 -2.01
C ASP A 177 -12.03 -6.95 -2.69
N LEU A 178 -11.80 -7.03 -4.00
CA LEU A 178 -11.93 -8.27 -4.76
C LEU A 178 -10.92 -9.34 -4.34
N LEU A 179 -9.81 -8.95 -3.72
CA LEU A 179 -8.81 -9.88 -3.16
C LEU A 179 -9.18 -10.40 -1.77
N GLN A 180 -10.11 -9.74 -1.06
CA GLN A 180 -10.54 -10.09 0.29
C GLN A 180 -11.67 -11.15 0.33
N ARG A 181 -11.77 -12.00 -0.70
CA ARG A 181 -12.83 -13.00 -0.86
C ARG A 181 -12.52 -14.31 -0.15
#